data_AF-A0A0C9SNJ3-F1
#
_entry.id   AF-A0A0C9SNJ3-F1
#
_cell.length_a   1.000
_cell.length_b   1.000
_cell.length_c   1.000
_cell.angle_alpha   90.00
_cell.angle_beta   90.00
_cell.angle_gamma   90.00
#
_symmetry.space_group_name_H-M   'P 1'
#
loop_
_entity.id
_entity.type
_entity.pdbx_description
1 polymer ?
#
loop_
_entity_poly.entity_id
_entity_poly.type
_entity_poly.pdbx_seq_one_letter_code
_entity_poly.pdbx_strand_id
1 'polypeptide(L)'
;DTIHTIADAPTFEQSRSPTPLHPAVHSLSPTGDITPKNLYSAFSSPTAGLLMCWQYSGSNSKSAAELNHLWSFIQDPEFDTTLHTSFSHDRERKLIEKYLQDDLNPFKANHGWRTSSVPVLLPKEKRKWKSEFDPAIPVLTVDGVHHRDIIDIIISVFEDPISSSFHMTPFEQYWKISETRTVQVFGEAFSSPTCLDAHREVNALPRDQGDDLERMVTPLMLWSDAMHLANFGDASLWPIYLFFGNQSKYTRGKPTAAACHHVTYIPTVSAYLQLFQTRD
;
A
#
# COMPACT_ATOMS: atom_id res chain seq x y z
N ASP A 1 -30.19 29.85 13.60
CA ASP A 1 -29.63 29.58 12.25
C ASP A 1 -28.14 29.38 12.34
N THR A 2 -27.77 28.18 12.74
CA THR A 2 -26.39 27.83 13.10
C THR A 2 -25.77 27.00 11.99
N ILE A 3 -24.53 27.35 11.66
CA ILE A 3 -23.67 26.88 10.55
C ILE A 3 -23.47 25.34 10.45
N HIS A 4 -24.08 24.56 11.35
CA HIS A 4 -23.98 23.10 11.44
C HIS A 4 -24.69 22.33 10.32
N THR A 5 -25.54 22.98 9.51
CA THR A 5 -26.28 22.33 8.42
C THR A 5 -25.63 22.45 7.04
N ILE A 6 -24.46 23.11 6.92
CA ILE A 6 -23.85 23.41 5.61
C ILE A 6 -22.41 22.87 5.47
N ALA A 7 -21.84 22.25 6.51
CA ALA A 7 -20.45 21.79 6.47
C ALA A 7 -20.33 20.25 6.63
N ASP A 8 -20.00 19.56 5.53
CA ASP A 8 -19.59 18.15 5.50
C ASP A 8 -18.12 17.97 5.93
N ALA A 9 -17.74 18.59 7.06
CA ALA A 9 -16.42 18.40 7.63
C ALA A 9 -16.39 17.09 8.44
N PRO A 10 -15.46 16.15 8.17
CA PRO A 10 -15.42 14.83 8.81
C PRO A 10 -15.06 14.86 10.32
N THR A 11 -14.77 16.03 10.88
CA THR A 11 -14.35 16.24 12.28
C THR A 11 -15.48 16.66 13.23
N PHE A 12 -16.73 16.82 12.75
CA PHE A 12 -17.86 17.07 13.66
C PHE A 12 -18.41 15.77 14.23
N GLU A 13 -18.32 15.60 15.56
CA GLU A 13 -19.03 14.54 16.27
C GLU A 13 -20.54 14.71 16.07
N GLN A 14 -21.12 13.92 15.18
CA GLN A 14 -22.55 13.71 15.14
C GLN A 14 -22.92 12.74 16.26
N SER A 15 -23.71 13.22 17.24
CA SER A 15 -24.41 12.37 18.19
C SER A 15 -25.32 11.40 17.42
N ARG A 16 -24.82 10.20 17.11
CA ARG A 16 -25.58 9.15 16.44
C ARG A 16 -26.51 8.48 17.43
N SER A 17 -27.78 8.86 17.41
CA SER A 17 -28.85 7.96 17.86
C SER A 17 -28.78 6.67 17.04
N PRO A 18 -28.93 5.48 17.64
CA PRO A 18 -28.87 4.22 16.91
C PRO A 18 -29.97 4.19 15.85
N THR A 19 -29.56 4.15 14.57
CA THR A 19 -30.48 3.99 13.46
C THR A 19 -31.14 2.62 13.59
N PRO A 20 -32.49 2.54 13.62
CA PRO A 20 -33.16 1.25 13.70
C PRO A 20 -32.81 0.39 12.48
N LEU A 21 -32.60 -0.91 12.71
CA LEU A 21 -32.31 -1.94 11.69
C LEU A 21 -33.42 -2.04 10.63
N HIS A 22 -34.60 -1.51 10.93
CA HIS A 22 -35.69 -1.36 9.98
C HIS A 22 -35.89 0.12 9.66
N PRO A 23 -36.15 0.47 8.37
CA PRO A 23 -36.40 1.84 7.99
C PRO A 23 -37.58 2.40 8.79
N ALA A 24 -37.30 3.31 9.72
CA ALA A 24 -38.34 4.07 10.36
C ALA A 24 -38.83 5.10 9.35
N VAL A 25 -40.11 4.97 8.97
CA VAL A 25 -40.78 5.85 8.02
C VAL A 25 -40.98 7.22 8.68
N HIS A 26 -39.93 8.04 8.76
CA HIS A 26 -40.00 9.33 9.43
C HIS A 26 -40.44 10.49 8.51
N SER A 27 -40.73 10.23 7.23
CA SER A 27 -41.07 11.31 6.27
C SER A 27 -42.29 11.02 5.39
N LEU A 28 -42.92 9.85 5.52
CA LEU A 28 -44.18 9.53 4.85
C LEU A 28 -45.19 9.19 5.95
N SER A 29 -46.05 10.15 6.30
CA SER A 29 -47.19 9.87 7.17
C SER A 29 -47.94 8.66 6.61
N PRO A 30 -48.11 7.57 7.37
CA PRO A 30 -48.80 6.40 6.85
C PRO A 30 -50.28 6.73 6.76
N THR A 31 -50.77 7.00 5.54
CA THR A 31 -52.10 6.50 5.21
C THR A 31 -51.99 4.98 5.37
N GLY A 32 -52.73 4.41 6.33
CA GLY A 32 -52.44 3.15 7.03
C GLY A 32 -52.34 1.84 6.24
N ASP A 33 -51.98 1.85 4.95
CA ASP A 33 -51.99 0.70 4.05
C ASP A 33 -50.59 0.19 3.63
N ILE A 34 -49.50 0.88 3.97
CA ILE A 34 -48.13 0.44 3.60
C ILE A 34 -47.47 -0.31 4.77
N THR A 35 -47.42 -1.63 4.66
CA THR A 35 -46.70 -2.48 5.62
C THR A 35 -45.19 -2.56 5.28
N PRO A 36 -44.30 -2.93 6.23
CA PRO A 36 -42.89 -3.19 5.91
C PRO A 36 -42.70 -4.23 4.79
N LYS A 37 -43.60 -5.22 4.67
CA LYS A 37 -43.59 -6.18 3.56
C LYS A 37 -43.83 -5.51 2.20
N ASN A 38 -44.65 -4.45 2.16
CA ASN A 38 -44.90 -3.65 0.95
C ASN A 38 -43.69 -2.79 0.57
N LEU A 39 -42.78 -2.48 1.51
CA LEU A 39 -41.52 -1.79 1.20
C LEU A 39 -40.51 -2.73 0.56
N TYR A 40 -40.51 -4.00 0.98
CA TYR A 40 -39.61 -5.02 0.42
C TYR A 40 -40.09 -5.60 -0.92
N SER A 41 -41.36 -5.40 -1.31
CA SER A 41 -41.88 -5.88 -2.61
C SER A 41 -41.28 -5.16 -3.81
N ALA A 42 -40.66 -3.99 -3.60
CA ALA A 42 -39.89 -3.29 -4.62
C ALA A 42 -38.57 -4.00 -4.98
N PHE A 43 -38.16 -5.01 -4.20
CA PHE A 43 -36.92 -5.75 -4.37
C PHE A 43 -37.19 -7.23 -4.64
N SER A 44 -36.23 -7.90 -5.28
CA SER A 44 -36.32 -9.32 -5.65
C SER A 44 -36.42 -10.27 -4.45
N SER A 45 -35.98 -9.82 -3.27
CA SER A 45 -36.06 -10.55 -2.01
C SER A 45 -35.94 -9.60 -0.81
N PRO A 46 -36.34 -10.03 0.40
CA PRO A 46 -36.08 -9.27 1.63
C PRO A 46 -34.59 -8.97 1.86
N THR A 47 -33.70 -9.91 1.54
CA THR A 47 -32.24 -9.72 1.62
C THR A 47 -31.76 -8.59 0.72
N ALA A 48 -32.23 -8.56 -0.53
CA ALA A 48 -31.91 -7.48 -1.46
C ALA A 48 -32.36 -6.12 -0.92
N GLY A 49 -33.58 -6.05 -0.35
CA GLY A 49 -34.07 -4.81 0.24
C GLY A 49 -33.28 -4.35 1.47
N LEU A 50 -32.82 -5.26 2.34
CA LEU A 50 -31.98 -4.92 3.48
C LEU A 50 -30.61 -4.36 3.05
N LEU A 51 -29.98 -4.95 2.04
CA LEU A 51 -28.72 -4.46 1.48
C LEU A 51 -28.88 -3.08 0.83
N MET A 52 -29.98 -2.86 0.12
CA MET A 52 -30.30 -1.55 -0.46
C MET A 52 -30.59 -0.51 0.63
N CYS A 53 -31.27 -0.88 1.73
CA CYS A 53 -31.43 0.00 2.89
C CYS A 53 -30.07 0.38 3.49
N TRP A 54 -29.15 -0.57 3.64
CA TRP A 54 -27.79 -0.28 4.10
C TRP A 54 -27.04 0.65 3.13
N GLN A 55 -27.12 0.39 1.83
CA GLN A 55 -26.50 1.19 0.77
C GLN A 55 -26.93 2.66 0.83
N TYR A 56 -28.21 2.93 1.11
CA TYR A 56 -28.75 4.29 1.20
C TYR A 56 -28.69 4.90 2.61
N SER A 57 -28.20 4.16 3.61
CA SER A 57 -28.01 4.68 4.97
C SER A 57 -26.64 5.35 5.14
N GLY A 58 -26.50 6.28 6.08
CA GLY A 58 -25.21 6.88 6.43
C GLY A 58 -24.66 7.82 5.36
N SER A 59 -23.35 7.75 5.06
CA SER A 59 -22.71 8.62 4.05
C SER A 59 -23.00 8.19 2.61
N ASN A 60 -23.00 9.17 1.70
CA ASN A 60 -23.14 9.00 0.24
C ASN A 60 -21.88 8.42 -0.44
N SER A 61 -20.94 7.90 0.32
CA SER A 61 -19.64 7.39 -0.19
C SER A 61 -19.69 5.92 -0.64
N LYS A 62 -20.84 5.24 -0.51
CA LYS A 62 -20.98 3.83 -0.89
C LYS A 62 -21.26 3.72 -2.38
N SER A 63 -20.44 2.98 -3.12
CA SER A 63 -20.68 2.73 -4.55
C SER A 63 -21.46 1.43 -4.76
N ALA A 64 -22.17 1.32 -5.89
CA ALA A 64 -22.84 0.06 -6.26
C ALA A 64 -21.84 -1.09 -6.45
N ALA A 65 -20.62 -0.80 -6.91
CA ALA A 65 -19.56 -1.80 -7.06
C ALA A 65 -19.12 -2.36 -5.71
N GLU A 66 -18.93 -1.50 -4.70
CA GLU A 66 -18.58 -1.91 -3.34
C GLU A 66 -19.72 -2.71 -2.66
N LEU A 67 -20.98 -2.38 -2.92
CA LEU A 67 -22.11 -3.18 -2.44
C LEU A 67 -22.11 -4.60 -3.05
N ASN A 68 -21.85 -4.71 -4.35
CA ASN A 68 -21.73 -6.01 -5.01
C ASN A 68 -20.52 -6.81 -4.50
N HIS A 69 -19.43 -6.13 -4.16
CA HIS A 69 -18.26 -6.74 -3.53
C HIS A 69 -18.57 -7.21 -2.09
N LEU A 70 -19.32 -6.43 -1.29
CA LEU A 70 -19.83 -6.89 0.00
C LEU A 70 -20.71 -8.13 -0.15
N TRP A 71 -21.54 -8.17 -1.18
CA TRP A 71 -22.39 -9.33 -1.47
C TRP A 71 -21.57 -10.60 -1.76
N SER A 72 -20.40 -10.50 -2.43
CA SER A 72 -19.57 -11.68 -2.64
C SER A 72 -19.00 -12.27 -1.35
N PHE A 73 -18.73 -11.47 -0.31
CA PHE A 73 -18.30 -12.01 0.99
C PHE A 73 -19.39 -12.82 1.69
N ILE A 74 -20.67 -12.42 1.52
CA ILE A 74 -21.81 -13.17 2.08
C ILE A 74 -21.94 -14.54 1.41
N GLN A 75 -21.45 -14.69 0.17
CA GLN A 75 -21.46 -15.94 -0.57
C GLN A 75 -20.24 -16.83 -0.29
N ASP A 76 -19.25 -16.34 0.46
CA ASP A 76 -18.05 -17.10 0.78
C ASP A 76 -18.41 -18.35 1.60
N PRO A 77 -17.86 -19.54 1.30
CA PRO A 77 -18.13 -20.76 2.06
C PRO A 77 -17.80 -20.67 3.56
N GLU A 78 -16.88 -19.78 3.95
CA GLU A 78 -16.52 -19.53 5.34
C GLU A 78 -17.45 -18.51 6.03
N PHE A 79 -18.34 -17.85 5.28
CA PHE A 79 -19.31 -16.91 5.84
C PHE A 79 -20.46 -17.65 6.54
N ASP A 80 -20.34 -17.80 7.85
CA ASP A 80 -21.33 -18.50 8.66
C ASP A 80 -22.39 -17.56 9.25
N THR A 81 -23.57 -17.58 8.64
CA THR A 81 -24.76 -16.84 9.10
C THR A 81 -25.33 -17.34 10.44
N THR A 82 -24.89 -18.49 10.93
CA THR A 82 -25.38 -19.12 12.16
C THR A 82 -24.56 -18.73 13.39
N LEU A 83 -23.36 -18.17 13.23
CA LEU A 83 -22.56 -17.64 14.34
C LEU A 83 -23.26 -16.42 14.97
N HIS A 84 -23.80 -16.60 16.17
CA HIS A 84 -24.55 -15.57 16.90
C HIS A 84 -23.69 -14.45 17.49
N THR A 85 -22.38 -14.46 17.28
CA THR A 85 -21.51 -13.37 17.72
C THR A 85 -21.80 -12.13 16.89
N SER A 86 -22.27 -11.07 17.56
CA SER A 86 -22.39 -9.76 16.92
C SER A 86 -21.00 -9.30 16.46
N PHE A 87 -20.81 -9.21 15.15
CA PHE A 87 -19.68 -8.51 14.58
C PHE A 87 -19.59 -7.11 15.22
N SER A 88 -18.40 -6.75 15.71
CA SER A 88 -18.13 -5.44 16.26
C SER A 88 -16.79 -4.97 15.72
N HIS A 89 -16.82 -3.90 14.93
CA HIS A 89 -15.62 -3.30 14.35
C HIS A 89 -14.52 -3.07 15.40
N ASP A 90 -14.86 -2.55 16.59
CA ASP A 90 -13.89 -2.30 17.65
C ASP A 90 -13.30 -3.57 18.26
N ARG A 91 -14.10 -4.64 18.36
CA ARG A 91 -13.63 -5.94 18.85
C ARG A 91 -12.68 -6.58 17.85
N GLU A 92 -13.07 -6.63 16.58
CA GLU A 92 -12.27 -7.24 15.52
C GLU A 92 -10.97 -6.45 15.30
N ARG A 93 -10.99 -5.11 15.38
CA ARG A 93 -9.77 -4.29 15.41
C ARG A 93 -8.81 -4.69 16.52
N LYS A 94 -9.31 -4.87 17.76
CA LYS A 94 -8.48 -5.31 18.90
C LYS A 94 -7.91 -6.71 18.71
N LEU A 95 -8.66 -7.61 18.05
CA LEU A 95 -8.16 -8.94 17.71
C LEU A 95 -7.04 -8.88 16.67
N ILE A 96 -7.13 -8.00 15.67
CA ILE A 96 -6.03 -7.74 14.73
C ILE A 96 -4.81 -7.17 15.45
N GLU A 97 -4.99 -6.17 16.32
CA GLU A 97 -3.89 -5.61 17.12
C GLU A 97 -3.18 -6.70 17.96
N LYS A 98 -3.95 -7.61 18.56
CA LYS A 98 -3.41 -8.75 19.29
C LYS A 98 -2.68 -9.73 18.35
N TYR A 99 -3.24 -10.03 17.18
CA TYR A 99 -2.62 -10.90 16.18
C TYR A 99 -1.28 -10.33 15.69
N LEU A 100 -1.16 -9.01 15.52
CA LEU A 100 0.10 -8.35 15.17
C LEU A 100 1.20 -8.51 16.24
N GLN A 101 0.84 -8.88 17.47
CA GLN A 101 1.82 -9.24 18.50
C GLN A 101 2.19 -10.73 18.48
N ASP A 102 1.33 -11.59 17.93
CA ASP A 102 1.51 -13.04 17.81
C ASP A 102 2.66 -13.40 16.87
N ASP A 103 3.33 -14.53 17.08
CA ASP A 103 4.45 -14.98 16.24
C ASP A 103 4.01 -15.48 14.86
N LEU A 104 2.71 -15.76 14.68
CA LEU A 104 2.13 -16.22 13.42
C LEU A 104 1.84 -15.10 12.41
N ASN A 105 2.15 -13.84 12.73
CA ASN A 105 1.85 -12.72 11.83
C ASN A 105 2.94 -12.47 10.78
N PRO A 106 2.57 -12.05 9.56
CA PRO A 106 3.48 -11.93 8.43
C PRO A 106 4.49 -10.78 8.54
N PHE A 107 4.42 -9.94 9.59
CA PHE A 107 5.30 -8.79 9.81
C PHE A 107 6.43 -9.07 10.84
N LYS A 108 6.70 -10.34 11.13
CA LYS A 108 7.77 -10.78 12.05
C LYS A 108 9.05 -11.20 11.32
N ALA A 109 10.12 -11.40 12.09
CA ALA A 109 11.45 -11.79 11.62
C ALA A 109 11.47 -13.07 10.77
N ASN A 110 10.63 -14.05 11.10
CA ASN A 110 10.52 -15.29 10.32
C ASN A 110 10.04 -15.06 8.88
N HIS A 111 9.43 -13.91 8.61
CA HIS A 111 9.00 -13.47 7.27
C HIS A 111 9.91 -12.37 6.69
N GLY A 112 11.12 -12.24 7.22
CA GLY A 112 12.14 -11.30 6.75
C GLY A 112 12.01 -9.87 7.31
N TRP A 113 11.01 -9.59 8.15
CA TRP A 113 10.81 -8.26 8.73
C TRP A 113 11.62 -8.07 10.02
N ARG A 114 12.41 -7.00 10.06
CA ARG A 114 13.26 -6.61 11.19
C ARG A 114 12.80 -5.26 11.70
N THR A 115 13.07 -5.00 12.98
CA THR A 115 12.84 -3.68 13.58
C THR A 115 14.15 -3.18 14.16
N SER A 116 14.55 -1.97 13.81
CA SER A 116 15.79 -1.37 14.33
C SER A 116 15.69 0.14 14.46
N SER A 117 16.65 0.71 15.19
CA SER A 117 16.88 2.15 15.25
C SER A 117 17.84 2.56 14.13
N VAL A 118 17.45 3.55 13.32
CA VAL A 118 18.24 4.00 12.15
C VAL A 118 18.73 5.43 12.39
N PRO A 119 20.04 5.70 12.28
CA PRO A 119 20.56 7.06 12.30
C PRO A 119 20.27 7.76 10.97
N VAL A 120 19.60 8.90 11.03
CA VAL A 120 19.27 9.77 9.90
C VAL A 120 20.05 11.07 10.03
N LEU A 121 20.89 11.35 9.03
CA LEU A 121 21.64 12.60 8.95
C LEU A 121 20.68 13.75 8.60
N LEU A 122 20.66 14.79 9.43
CA LEU A 122 19.75 15.91 9.25
C LEU A 122 20.39 16.98 8.35
N PRO A 123 19.81 17.26 7.17
CA PRO A 123 20.26 18.38 6.37
C PRO A 123 19.95 19.68 7.11
N LYS A 124 20.94 20.55 7.25
CA LYS A 124 20.76 21.88 7.83
C LYS A 124 20.80 22.93 6.74
N GLU A 125 19.68 23.62 6.54
CA GLU A 125 19.56 24.70 5.57
C GLU A 125 20.67 25.74 5.79
N LYS A 126 21.25 26.24 4.68
CA LYS A 126 22.32 27.25 4.67
C LYS A 126 23.65 26.83 5.32
N ARG A 127 23.82 25.57 5.70
CA ARG A 127 25.10 25.02 6.14
C ARG A 127 25.63 24.04 5.11
N LYS A 128 26.89 24.23 4.70
CA LYS A 128 27.62 23.27 3.86
C LYS A 128 28.49 22.39 4.75
N TRP A 129 28.50 21.10 4.44
CA TRP A 129 29.33 20.11 5.09
C TRP A 129 30.46 19.68 4.14
N LYS A 130 31.56 19.15 4.67
CA LYS A 130 32.70 18.75 3.83
C LYS A 130 32.38 17.51 2.99
N SER A 131 31.54 16.61 3.51
CA SER A 131 31.05 15.41 2.85
C SER A 131 29.70 15.00 3.44
N GLU A 132 29.03 14.03 2.82
CA GLU A 132 27.78 13.45 3.33
C GLU A 132 27.97 12.72 4.67
N PHE A 133 29.20 12.32 5.00
CA PHE A 133 29.54 11.62 6.24
C PHE A 133 30.35 12.49 7.22
N ASP A 134 30.27 13.82 7.09
CA ASP A 134 30.94 14.74 7.99
C ASP A 134 30.41 14.53 9.42
N PRO A 135 31.28 14.19 10.41
CA PRO A 135 30.85 13.88 11.77
C PRO A 135 30.21 15.08 12.49
N ALA A 136 30.33 16.29 11.94
CA ALA A 136 29.66 17.47 12.46
C ALA A 136 28.17 17.56 12.05
N ILE A 137 27.70 16.72 11.13
CA ILE A 137 26.29 16.67 10.72
C ILE A 137 25.45 16.14 11.88
N PRO A 138 24.38 16.87 12.31
CA PRO A 138 23.47 16.38 13.33
C PRO A 138 22.80 15.07 12.88
N VAL A 139 22.73 14.10 13.78
CA VAL A 139 22.12 12.80 13.55
C VAL A 139 20.86 12.69 14.39
N LEU A 140 19.75 12.30 13.77
CA LEU A 140 18.54 11.88 14.46
C LEU A 140 18.47 10.36 14.42
N THR A 141 18.36 9.73 15.59
CA THR A 141 18.02 8.30 15.65
C THR A 141 16.51 8.14 15.56
N VAL A 142 16.04 7.41 14.54
CA VAL A 142 14.64 7.04 14.38
C VAL A 142 14.47 5.62 14.87
N ASP A 143 13.76 5.44 15.97
CA ASP A 143 13.44 4.14 16.54
C ASP A 143 12.23 3.49 15.86
N GLY A 144 12.11 2.17 15.98
CA GLY A 144 10.93 1.44 15.51
C GLY A 144 10.81 1.38 13.98
N VAL A 145 11.91 1.50 13.24
CA VAL A 145 11.88 1.35 11.79
C VAL A 145 11.71 -0.13 11.45
N HIS A 146 10.58 -0.45 10.82
CA HIS A 146 10.30 -1.79 10.32
C HIS A 146 10.84 -1.93 8.90
N HIS A 147 11.72 -2.90 8.65
CA HIS A 147 12.37 -3.06 7.34
C HIS A 147 12.68 -4.51 7.00
N ARG A 148 12.99 -4.75 5.73
CA ARG A 148 13.46 -6.03 5.20
C ARG A 148 14.85 -5.87 4.61
N ASP A 149 15.62 -6.96 4.66
CA ASP A 149 16.89 -7.04 3.94
C ASP A 149 16.62 -7.01 2.43
N ILE A 150 17.26 -6.09 1.72
CA ILE A 150 17.10 -5.98 0.26
C ILE A 150 17.58 -7.28 -0.43
N ILE A 151 18.59 -7.95 0.14
CA ILE A 151 19.08 -9.23 -0.40
C ILE A 151 17.99 -10.30 -0.26
N ASP A 152 17.33 -10.38 0.90
CA ASP A 152 16.22 -11.33 1.11
C ASP A 152 15.06 -11.06 0.13
N ILE A 153 14.78 -9.78 -0.18
CA ILE A 153 13.78 -9.42 -1.20
C ILE A 153 14.23 -9.91 -2.58
N ILE A 154 15.49 -9.67 -2.97
CA ILE A 154 16.04 -10.10 -4.25
C ILE A 154 15.92 -11.61 -4.39
N ILE A 155 16.39 -12.38 -3.41
CA ILE A 155 16.31 -13.85 -3.42
C ILE A 155 14.86 -14.29 -3.61
N SER A 156 13.95 -13.79 -2.77
CA SER A 156 12.52 -14.14 -2.85
C SER A 156 11.90 -13.85 -4.21
N VAL A 157 12.29 -12.77 -4.89
CA VAL A 157 11.76 -12.41 -6.21
C VAL A 157 12.30 -13.33 -7.30
N PHE A 158 13.57 -13.72 -7.22
CA PHE A 158 14.17 -14.64 -8.20
C PHE A 158 13.78 -16.10 -7.99
N GLU A 159 13.38 -16.49 -6.78
CA GLU A 159 12.76 -17.79 -6.50
C GLU A 159 11.30 -17.86 -6.99
N ASP A 160 10.62 -16.72 -7.12
CA ASP A 160 9.24 -16.66 -7.60
C ASP A 160 9.17 -16.90 -9.13
N PRO A 161 8.17 -17.67 -9.63
CA PRO A 161 7.97 -17.88 -11.06
C PRO A 161 7.87 -16.60 -11.91
N ILE A 162 7.48 -15.46 -11.33
CA ILE A 162 7.40 -14.17 -12.02
C ILE A 162 8.75 -13.72 -12.57
N SER A 163 9.87 -14.17 -11.98
CA SER A 163 11.22 -13.85 -12.43
C SER A 163 11.47 -14.30 -13.87
N SER A 164 10.77 -15.33 -14.35
CA SER A 164 10.81 -15.76 -15.77
C SER A 164 10.35 -14.68 -16.76
N SER A 165 9.61 -13.67 -16.30
CA SER A 165 9.20 -12.51 -17.10
C SER A 165 10.25 -11.40 -17.17
N PHE A 166 11.37 -11.54 -16.46
CA PHE A 166 12.38 -10.50 -16.35
C PHE A 166 13.39 -10.60 -17.50
N HIS A 167 13.93 -9.44 -17.89
CA HIS A 167 15.03 -9.38 -18.84
C HIS A 167 16.37 -9.53 -18.11
N MET A 168 16.94 -10.75 -18.13
CA MET A 168 18.21 -11.07 -17.45
C MET A 168 19.44 -10.53 -18.17
N THR A 169 19.41 -10.54 -19.51
CA THR A 169 20.47 -10.01 -20.36
C THR A 169 20.05 -8.63 -20.90
N PRO A 170 20.82 -7.56 -20.61
CA PRO A 170 20.51 -6.24 -21.15
C PRO A 170 20.82 -6.15 -22.63
N PHE A 171 20.13 -5.26 -23.34
CA PHE A 171 20.27 -5.08 -24.78
C PHE A 171 20.03 -3.64 -25.20
N GLU A 172 20.61 -3.24 -26.32
CA GLU A 172 20.28 -1.96 -26.93
C GLU A 172 19.02 -2.09 -27.78
N GLN A 173 18.10 -1.14 -27.65
CA GLN A 173 16.89 -1.09 -28.46
C GLN A 173 17.00 0.01 -29.51
N TYR A 174 16.61 -0.31 -30.74
CA TYR A 174 16.62 0.63 -31.86
C TYR A 174 15.27 0.67 -32.55
N TRP A 175 14.85 1.86 -32.97
CA TRP A 175 13.67 2.07 -33.81
C TRP A 175 14.12 2.42 -35.22
N LYS A 176 13.78 1.53 -36.17
CA LYS A 176 13.95 1.77 -37.60
C LYS A 176 12.80 2.63 -38.11
N ILE A 177 13.06 3.90 -38.36
CA ILE A 177 12.07 4.87 -38.87
C ILE A 177 11.95 4.75 -40.39
N SER A 178 13.05 4.52 -41.08
CA SER A 178 13.13 4.24 -42.51
C SER A 178 14.34 3.37 -42.82
N GLU A 179 14.52 2.96 -44.09
CA GLU A 179 15.71 2.21 -44.52
C GLU A 179 17.03 2.93 -44.24
N THR A 180 17.02 4.26 -44.17
CA THR A 180 18.22 5.09 -43.96
C THR A 180 18.30 5.69 -42.56
N ARG A 181 17.28 5.52 -41.72
CA ARG A 181 17.19 6.17 -40.41
C ARG A 181 16.79 5.19 -39.33
N THR A 182 17.74 4.92 -38.45
CA THR A 182 17.56 4.15 -37.22
C THR A 182 17.97 5.02 -36.04
N VAL A 183 17.17 5.04 -34.98
CA VAL A 183 17.46 5.78 -33.75
C VAL A 183 17.47 4.84 -32.56
N GLN A 184 18.38 5.05 -31.61
CA GLN A 184 18.38 4.30 -30.35
C GLN A 184 17.19 4.74 -29.47
N VAL A 185 16.54 3.78 -28.83
CA VAL A 185 15.39 4.00 -27.96
C VAL A 185 15.79 3.71 -26.52
N PHE A 186 15.51 4.66 -25.63
CA PHE A 186 15.70 4.52 -24.19
C PHE A 186 14.34 4.44 -23.53
N GLY A 187 13.92 3.23 -23.14
CA GLY A 187 12.56 2.99 -22.66
C GLY A 187 12.46 2.20 -21.36
N GLU A 188 13.47 1.39 -21.05
CA GLU A 188 13.49 0.47 -19.92
C GLU A 188 14.90 0.49 -19.27
N ALA A 189 15.00 0.11 -18.00
CA ALA A 189 16.28 0.13 -17.31
C ALA A 189 17.25 -0.94 -17.82
N PHE A 190 16.76 -2.14 -18.10
CA PHE A 190 17.54 -3.23 -18.72
C PHE A 190 18.02 -2.91 -20.15
N SER A 191 17.50 -1.86 -20.80
CA SER A 191 17.96 -1.41 -22.11
C SER A 191 18.81 -0.13 -22.04
N SER A 192 19.20 0.29 -20.83
CA SER A 192 19.98 1.52 -20.63
C SER A 192 21.48 1.28 -20.78
N PRO A 193 22.26 2.26 -21.29
CA PRO A 193 23.71 2.14 -21.38
C PRO A 193 24.36 1.73 -20.05
N THR A 194 23.90 2.31 -18.94
CA THR A 194 24.37 1.99 -17.59
C THR A 194 24.17 0.52 -17.22
N CYS A 195 23.03 -0.09 -17.59
CA CYS A 195 22.80 -1.51 -17.33
C CYS A 195 23.65 -2.41 -18.22
N LEU A 196 23.89 -2.01 -19.48
CA LEU A 196 24.81 -2.73 -20.37
C LEU A 196 26.25 -2.69 -19.82
N ASP A 197 26.72 -1.53 -19.37
CA ASP A 197 28.06 -1.36 -18.83
C ASP A 197 28.24 -2.15 -17.53
N ALA A 198 27.29 -2.05 -16.60
CA ALA A 198 27.30 -2.85 -15.37
C ALA A 198 27.32 -4.36 -15.67
N HIS A 199 26.55 -4.81 -16.67
CA HIS A 199 26.55 -6.23 -17.06
C HIS A 199 27.89 -6.67 -17.65
N ARG A 200 28.56 -5.82 -18.43
CA ARG A 200 29.93 -6.08 -18.93
C ARG A 200 30.93 -6.15 -17.77
N GLU A 201 30.87 -5.20 -16.84
CA GLU A 201 31.75 -5.14 -15.67
C GLU A 201 31.63 -6.41 -14.81
N VAL A 202 30.40 -6.80 -14.46
CA VAL A 202 30.14 -8.01 -13.66
C VAL A 202 30.61 -9.29 -14.37
N ASN A 203 30.42 -9.37 -15.70
CA ASN A 203 30.88 -10.52 -16.47
C ASN A 203 32.40 -10.54 -16.71
N ALA A 204 33.09 -9.41 -16.54
CA ALA A 204 34.54 -9.32 -16.61
C ALA A 204 35.24 -9.67 -15.28
N LEU A 205 34.52 -9.77 -14.16
CA LEU A 205 35.09 -10.15 -12.88
C LEU A 205 35.69 -11.57 -12.93
N PRO A 206 36.77 -11.86 -12.19
CA PRO A 206 37.32 -13.21 -12.09
C PRO A 206 36.25 -14.23 -11.67
N ARG A 207 36.36 -15.46 -12.19
CA ARG A 207 35.52 -16.61 -11.82
C ARG A 207 36.31 -17.56 -10.94
N ASP A 208 35.67 -18.04 -9.89
CA ASP A 208 36.20 -19.12 -9.08
C ASP A 208 36.22 -20.42 -9.91
N GLN A 209 37.09 -21.35 -9.54
CA GLN A 209 37.20 -22.61 -10.26
C GLN A 209 35.89 -23.41 -10.11
N GLY A 210 35.21 -23.63 -11.24
CA GLY A 210 33.94 -24.35 -11.29
C GLY A 210 32.68 -23.46 -11.24
N ASP A 211 32.81 -22.13 -11.20
CA ASP A 211 31.68 -21.20 -11.33
C ASP A 211 31.20 -21.10 -12.80
N ASP A 212 30.20 -21.92 -13.14
CA ASP A 212 29.52 -21.95 -14.43
C ASP A 212 28.15 -21.23 -14.43
N LEU A 213 27.81 -20.53 -13.34
CA LEU A 213 26.54 -19.83 -13.21
C LEU A 213 26.51 -18.57 -14.11
N GLU A 214 25.29 -18.24 -14.56
CA GLU A 214 25.02 -16.99 -15.25
C GLU A 214 25.18 -15.81 -14.28
N ARG A 215 25.91 -14.78 -14.70
CA ARG A 215 26.02 -13.54 -13.95
C ARG A 215 25.10 -12.49 -14.54
N MET A 216 24.08 -12.13 -13.77
CA MET A 216 23.09 -11.13 -14.14
C MET A 216 23.28 -9.84 -13.35
N VAL A 217 22.77 -8.74 -13.92
CA VAL A 217 22.67 -7.45 -13.23
C VAL A 217 21.20 -7.16 -13.00
N THR A 218 20.88 -6.79 -11.76
CA THR A 218 19.52 -6.46 -11.36
C THR A 218 19.41 -4.99 -10.98
N PRO A 219 18.92 -4.11 -11.87
CA PRO A 219 18.69 -2.73 -11.50
C PRO A 219 17.59 -2.65 -10.45
N LEU A 220 17.86 -1.95 -9.34
CA LEU A 220 16.92 -1.74 -8.25
C LEU A 220 16.38 -0.31 -8.29
N MET A 221 15.06 -0.16 -8.24
CA MET A 221 14.39 1.14 -8.27
C MET A 221 13.68 1.40 -6.95
N LEU A 222 14.32 2.17 -6.07
CA LEU A 222 13.77 2.58 -4.78
C LEU A 222 12.96 3.86 -4.89
N TRP A 223 11.86 3.90 -4.17
CA TRP A 223 10.95 5.05 -4.11
C TRP A 223 10.43 5.24 -2.69
N SER A 224 10.04 6.47 -2.39
CA SER A 224 9.34 6.81 -1.16
C SER A 224 8.31 7.89 -1.46
N ASP A 225 7.10 7.72 -0.96
CA ASP A 225 6.02 8.69 -1.00
C ASP A 225 5.32 8.75 0.36
N ALA A 226 4.61 9.85 0.62
CA ALA A 226 3.80 9.97 1.82
C ALA A 226 2.52 9.14 1.64
N MET A 227 2.34 8.07 2.42
CA MET A 227 1.08 7.32 2.43
C MET A 227 0.25 7.70 3.65
N HIS A 228 -0.97 8.18 3.41
CA HIS A 228 -1.98 8.32 4.46
C HIS A 228 -2.60 6.92 4.68
N LEU A 229 -2.27 6.28 5.80
CA LEU A 229 -2.52 4.84 6.01
C LEU A 229 -4.02 4.54 6.26
N ALA A 230 -4.82 5.54 6.65
CA ALA A 230 -6.26 5.39 6.85
C ALA A 230 -7.01 6.66 6.44
N ASN A 231 -8.16 6.49 5.77
CA ASN A 231 -9.14 7.59 5.63
C ASN A 231 -9.81 7.96 6.97
N PHE A 232 -9.63 7.13 8.01
CA PHE A 232 -10.24 7.28 9.33
C PHE A 232 -9.25 6.96 10.47
N GLY A 233 -8.08 7.60 10.45
CA GLY A 233 -7.11 7.53 11.56
C GLY A 233 -5.93 8.48 11.35
N ASP A 234 -5.30 8.89 12.46
CA ASP A 234 -4.19 9.87 12.45
C ASP A 234 -2.81 9.25 12.15
N ALA A 235 -2.79 7.95 11.80
CA ALA A 235 -1.56 7.23 11.51
C ALA A 235 -1.09 7.53 10.07
N SER A 236 -0.02 8.31 9.96
CA SER A 236 0.74 8.43 8.72
C SER A 236 1.95 7.49 8.77
N LEU A 237 2.44 7.04 7.61
CA LEU A 237 3.65 6.24 7.50
C LEU A 237 4.37 6.60 6.22
N TRP A 238 5.70 6.53 6.24
CA TRP A 238 6.54 6.75 5.08
C TRP A 238 7.13 5.42 4.62
N PRO A 239 6.50 4.75 3.64
CA PRO A 239 7.08 3.55 3.06
C PRO A 239 8.29 3.87 2.19
N ILE A 240 9.20 2.91 2.14
CA ILE A 240 10.16 2.75 1.06
C ILE A 240 9.78 1.45 0.35
N TYR A 241 9.61 1.54 -0.95
CA TYR A 241 9.31 0.40 -1.80
C TYR A 241 10.33 0.24 -2.91
N LEU A 242 10.44 -0.99 -3.40
CA LEU A 242 11.41 -1.44 -4.38
C LEU A 242 10.69 -2.03 -5.59
N PHE A 243 11.12 -1.62 -6.77
CA PHE A 243 10.80 -2.25 -8.05
C PHE A 243 12.06 -2.81 -8.71
N PHE A 244 11.88 -3.90 -9.47
CA PHE A 244 12.95 -4.51 -10.25
C PHE A 244 12.99 -3.94 -11.66
N GLY A 245 14.13 -3.35 -12.03
CA GLY A 245 14.33 -2.73 -13.33
C GLY A 245 14.47 -3.72 -14.49
N ASN A 246 14.68 -5.01 -14.22
CA ASN A 246 14.60 -6.09 -15.22
C ASN A 246 13.16 -6.40 -15.64
N GLN A 247 12.17 -5.97 -14.85
CA GLN A 247 10.77 -6.15 -15.17
C GLN A 247 10.24 -4.95 -15.97
N SER A 248 9.53 -5.22 -17.06
CA SER A 248 8.98 -4.14 -17.90
C SER A 248 8.12 -3.18 -17.11
N LYS A 249 8.26 -1.87 -17.41
CA LYS A 249 7.43 -0.82 -16.82
C LYS A 249 5.91 -1.05 -17.02
N TYR A 250 5.51 -1.77 -18.07
CA TYR A 250 4.10 -2.09 -18.30
C TYR A 250 3.56 -3.11 -17.30
N THR A 251 4.40 -4.01 -16.80
CA THR A 251 4.03 -4.93 -15.72
C THR A 251 4.06 -4.21 -14.39
N ARG A 252 5.13 -3.43 -14.12
CA ARG A 252 5.26 -2.64 -12.89
C ARG A 252 4.13 -1.63 -12.70
N GLY A 253 3.65 -1.04 -13.79
CA GLY A 253 2.53 -0.08 -13.79
C GLY A 253 1.15 -0.71 -13.61
N LYS A 254 1.03 -2.05 -13.54
CA LYS A 254 -0.24 -2.74 -13.26
C LYS A 254 -0.36 -3.01 -11.76
N PRO A 255 -1.30 -2.37 -11.04
CA PRO A 255 -1.46 -2.59 -9.59
C PRO A 255 -1.71 -4.06 -9.22
N THR A 256 -2.37 -4.81 -10.10
CA THR A 256 -2.69 -6.23 -9.90
C THR A 256 -1.50 -7.17 -10.14
N ALA A 257 -0.37 -6.67 -10.64
CA ALA A 257 0.82 -7.50 -10.91
C ALA A 257 1.69 -7.72 -9.66
N ALA A 258 1.36 -7.11 -8.52
CA ALA A 258 2.11 -7.21 -7.27
C ALA A 258 3.64 -6.96 -7.41
N ALA A 259 4.03 -6.14 -8.38
CA ALA A 259 5.43 -5.84 -8.72
C ALA A 259 6.12 -4.86 -7.76
N CYS A 260 5.37 -4.31 -6.79
CA CYS A 260 5.86 -3.37 -5.79
C CYS A 260 6.22 -4.12 -4.52
N HIS A 261 7.49 -4.12 -4.15
CA HIS A 261 7.97 -4.82 -2.96
C HIS A 261 8.19 -3.83 -1.82
N HIS A 262 7.55 -4.06 -0.67
CA HIS A 262 7.77 -3.24 0.51
C HIS A 262 9.16 -3.53 1.11
N VAL A 263 9.94 -2.46 1.32
CA VAL A 263 11.28 -2.54 1.92
C VAL A 263 11.22 -2.07 3.36
N THR A 264 10.70 -0.86 3.60
CA THR A 264 10.75 -0.21 4.90
C THR A 264 9.49 0.59 5.17
N TYR A 265 9.14 0.69 6.44
CA TYR A 265 8.09 1.54 6.97
C TYR A 265 8.70 2.45 8.03
N ILE A 266 8.84 3.73 7.69
CA ILE A 266 9.38 4.75 8.60
C ILE A 266 8.22 5.35 9.39
N PRO A 267 8.24 5.25 10.73
CA PRO A 267 7.16 5.80 11.56
C PRO A 267 7.06 7.32 11.36
N THR A 268 5.83 7.85 11.41
CA THR A 268 5.65 9.31 11.34
C THR A 268 6.27 9.93 12.56
N VAL A 269 7.21 10.82 12.28
CA VAL A 269 8.10 11.36 13.28
C VAL A 269 7.43 12.60 13.85
N SER A 270 6.46 12.40 14.74
CA SER A 270 6.04 13.41 15.72
C SER A 270 7.25 13.94 16.54
N ALA A 271 8.38 13.22 16.50
CA ALA A 271 9.68 13.64 17.01
C ALA A 271 10.44 14.69 16.15
N TYR A 272 10.08 14.97 14.89
CA TYR A 272 10.72 16.03 14.08
C TYR A 272 10.29 17.43 14.55
N LEU A 273 9.18 17.54 15.28
CA LEU A 273 8.69 18.82 15.81
C LEU A 273 9.67 19.42 16.84
N GLN A 274 10.41 18.60 17.59
CA GLN A 274 11.42 19.10 18.53
C GLN A 274 12.65 19.72 17.85
N LEU A 275 12.98 19.28 16.62
CA LEU A 275 14.12 19.81 15.84
C LEU A 275 13.86 21.21 15.27
N PHE A 276 12.59 21.58 15.06
CA PHE A 276 12.19 22.90 14.58
C PHE A 276 11.71 23.83 15.70
N GLN A 277 11.43 23.29 16.91
CA GLN A 277 11.03 24.08 18.08
C GLN A 277 12.19 24.70 18.86
N THR A 278 13.45 24.35 18.58
CA THR A 278 14.62 25.08 19.13
C THR A 278 15.04 26.29 18.28
N ARG A 279 14.09 26.88 17.55
CA ARG A 279 14.23 28.27 17.07
C ARG A 279 13.70 29.19 18.15
N ASP A 280 14.58 29.50 19.11
CA ASP A 280 14.81 30.82 19.69
C ASP A 280 16.18 30.82 20.39
#